data_AF-A0A850T465-F1
#
_entry.id   AF-A0A850T465-F1
#
_cell.length_a   1.000
_cell.length_b   1.000
_cell.length_c   1.000
_cell.angle_alpha   90.00
_cell.angle_beta   90.00
_cell.angle_gamma   90.00
#
_symmetry.space_group_name_H-M   'P 1'
#
loop_
_entity.id
_entity.type
_entity.pdbx_description
1 polymer ?
#
loop_
_entity_poly.entity_id
_entity_poly.type
_entity_poly.pdbx_seq_one_letter_code
_entity_poly.pdbx_strand_id
1 'polypeptide(L)'
;MALLVHGPAAVDIDLNPATIDFGGLFTDPIISSSSTLLVIGQSPASANYVWYISGAGFTYDGGGRLTGGTVTGIRTEDSALIDLELTGGAYAATAVQALIDASDAVGLLTLLLSGDDTIIGGSFDDYLVGLDGFDQLFGDGGADTLIGGAQSDYFRGGAGADSIDG
;
A
#
# COMPACT_ATOMS: atom_id res chain seq x y z
N MET A 1 5.41 -14.67 -0.19
CA MET A 1 4.19 -14.24 0.54
C MET A 1 3.35 -13.50 -0.48
N ALA A 2 2.03 -13.69 -0.52
CA ALA A 2 1.22 -13.05 -1.56
C ALA A 2 0.43 -11.90 -0.98
N LEU A 3 0.84 -10.67 -1.29
CA LEU A 3 0.10 -9.46 -1.03
C LEU A 3 -0.92 -9.27 -2.15
N LEU A 4 -2.15 -8.91 -1.80
CA LEU A 4 -3.12 -8.38 -2.75
C LEU A 4 -3.17 -6.87 -2.59
N VAL A 5 -2.90 -6.15 -3.69
CA VAL A 5 -3.00 -4.70 -3.79
C VAL A 5 -4.17 -4.37 -4.72
N HIS A 6 -5.13 -3.57 -4.25
CA HIS A 6 -6.22 -3.07 -5.09
C HIS A 6 -6.80 -1.77 -4.54
N GLY A 7 -7.43 -0.99 -5.42
CA GLY A 7 -8.33 0.12 -5.07
C GLY A 7 -9.77 -0.20 -5.49
N PRO A 8 -10.73 0.70 -5.25
CA PRO A 8 -12.00 0.68 -5.98
C PRO A 8 -11.73 0.90 -7.46
N ALA A 9 -12.64 0.43 -8.32
CA ALA A 9 -12.50 0.55 -9.76
C ALA A 9 -12.38 2.00 -10.30
N ALA A 10 -12.62 3.03 -9.49
CA ALA A 10 -12.63 4.44 -9.93
C ALA A 10 -11.55 5.28 -9.24
N VAL A 11 -10.37 4.70 -8.98
CA VAL A 11 -9.22 5.39 -8.39
C VAL A 11 -7.96 5.04 -9.19
N ASP A 12 -7.07 6.01 -9.33
CA ASP A 12 -5.71 5.81 -9.84
C ASP A 12 -4.84 5.16 -8.75
N ILE A 13 -4.32 3.98 -9.02
CA ILE A 13 -3.30 3.34 -8.18
C ILE A 13 -1.92 3.78 -8.68
N ASP A 14 -1.30 4.70 -7.95
CA ASP A 14 0.08 5.14 -8.22
C ASP A 14 1.08 4.48 -7.26
N LEU A 15 1.75 3.42 -7.72
CA LEU A 15 2.86 2.77 -7.02
C LEU A 15 4.23 3.23 -7.54
N ASN A 16 4.31 4.37 -8.23
CA ASN A 16 5.56 4.85 -8.81
C ASN A 16 6.57 5.26 -7.72
N PRO A 17 7.73 4.60 -7.59
CA PRO A 17 8.71 4.95 -6.55
C PRO A 17 9.27 6.38 -6.65
N ALA A 18 9.15 7.03 -7.82
CA ALA A 18 9.59 8.41 -8.02
C ALA A 18 8.57 9.47 -7.55
N THR A 19 7.29 9.11 -7.47
CA THR A 19 6.19 10.03 -7.11
C THR A 19 5.36 9.57 -5.94
N ILE A 20 5.56 8.33 -5.46
CA ILE A 20 4.80 7.74 -4.35
C ILE A 20 4.85 8.66 -3.13
N ASP A 21 3.67 9.04 -2.67
CA ASP A 21 3.49 9.87 -1.49
C ASP A 21 2.44 9.22 -0.60
N PHE A 22 2.89 8.68 0.54
CA PHE A 22 1.99 8.19 1.58
C PHE A 22 1.44 9.31 2.48
N GLY A 23 1.75 10.58 2.16
CA GLY A 23 1.16 11.78 2.71
C GLY A 23 1.08 11.75 4.24
N GLY A 24 -0.16 11.76 4.74
CA GLY A 24 -0.49 11.78 6.16
C GLY A 24 0.11 10.64 6.99
N LEU A 25 0.50 9.51 6.39
CA LEU A 25 1.03 8.36 7.13
C LEU A 25 2.21 8.72 8.04
N PHE A 26 3.07 9.63 7.58
CA PHE A 26 4.31 9.99 8.26
C PHE A 26 4.17 11.18 9.20
N THR A 27 3.15 12.02 9.02
CA THR A 27 3.03 13.31 9.72
C THR A 27 1.79 13.42 10.59
N ASP A 28 0.77 12.61 10.33
CA ASP A 28 -0.51 12.74 11.02
C ASP A 28 -0.51 12.05 12.39
N PRO A 29 -1.37 12.53 13.30
CA PRO A 29 -1.48 11.92 14.62
C PRO A 29 -2.15 10.54 14.54
N ILE A 30 -1.86 9.73 15.55
CA ILE A 30 -2.61 8.50 15.81
C ILE A 30 -4.01 8.87 16.30
N ILE A 31 -5.03 8.42 15.58
CA ILE A 31 -6.45 8.57 15.95
C ILE A 31 -6.84 7.51 16.98
N SER A 32 -6.45 6.26 16.74
CA SER A 32 -6.73 5.14 17.65
C SER A 32 -5.74 4.01 17.47
N SER A 33 -5.55 3.23 18.54
CA SER A 33 -4.69 2.05 18.54
C SER A 33 -5.32 0.92 19.35
N SER A 34 -5.10 -0.30 18.90
CA SER A 34 -5.58 -1.54 19.52
C SER A 34 -4.64 -2.69 19.18
N SER A 35 -4.84 -3.88 19.75
CA SER A 35 -3.99 -5.04 19.44
C SER A 35 -4.10 -5.54 17.99
N THR A 36 -5.01 -5.01 17.18
CA THR A 36 -5.27 -5.47 15.80
C THR A 36 -5.40 -4.35 14.77
N LEU A 37 -5.44 -3.09 15.20
CA LEU A 37 -5.67 -1.96 14.31
C LEU A 37 -5.00 -0.71 14.87
N LEU A 38 -4.19 -0.05 14.04
CA LEU A 38 -3.68 1.30 14.23
C LEU A 38 -4.31 2.21 13.17
N VAL A 39 -4.82 3.37 13.61
CA VAL A 39 -5.42 4.37 12.73
C VAL A 39 -4.64 5.67 12.85
N ILE A 40 -4.12 6.17 11.73
CA ILE A 40 -3.36 7.42 11.62
C ILE A 40 -4.13 8.35 10.68
N GLY A 41 -4.23 9.64 11.01
CA GLY A 41 -4.86 10.61 10.12
C GLY A 41 -5.37 11.84 10.86
N GLN A 42 -6.01 12.73 10.11
CA GLN A 42 -6.63 13.93 10.67
C GLN A 42 -8.14 13.72 10.85
N SER A 43 -8.63 13.98 12.08
CA SER A 43 -10.04 13.92 12.51
C SER A 43 -11.01 14.54 11.48
N PRO A 44 -12.25 14.00 11.30
CA PRO A 44 -13.00 13.95 10.02
C PRO A 44 -13.66 15.26 9.56
N ALA A 45 -13.08 16.42 9.87
CA ALA A 45 -13.62 17.73 9.54
C ALA A 45 -13.00 18.37 8.26
N SER A 46 -12.01 17.75 7.63
CA SER A 46 -11.49 18.16 6.32
C SER A 46 -11.13 16.93 5.47
N ALA A 47 -11.11 17.11 4.14
CA ALA A 47 -10.68 16.10 3.16
C ALA A 47 -9.28 15.59 3.52
N ASN A 48 -9.21 14.45 4.21
CA ASN A 48 -7.98 13.98 4.81
C ASN A 48 -7.85 12.47 4.59
N TYR A 49 -6.65 12.08 4.18
CA TYR A 49 -6.19 10.71 4.14
C TYR A 49 -6.19 10.09 5.55
N VAL A 50 -6.87 8.95 5.69
CA VAL A 50 -6.84 8.12 6.90
C VAL A 50 -6.18 6.80 6.57
N TRP A 51 -5.18 6.43 7.35
CA TRP A 51 -4.42 5.20 7.24
C TRP A 51 -4.90 4.19 8.26
N TYR A 52 -5.28 3.01 7.80
CA TYR A 52 -5.67 1.86 8.59
C TYR A 52 -4.60 0.78 8.45
N ILE A 53 -3.82 0.56 9.50
CA ILE A 53 -2.83 -0.50 9.58
C ILE A 53 -3.43 -1.64 10.40
N SER A 54 -3.80 -2.71 9.73
CA SER A 54 -4.42 -3.90 10.33
C SER A 54 -3.39 -4.97 10.63
N GLY A 55 -3.65 -5.79 11.65
CA GLY A 55 -2.70 -6.83 12.04
C GLY A 55 -3.10 -7.63 13.26
N ALA A 56 -2.12 -8.27 13.86
CA ALA A 56 -2.28 -9.12 15.04
C ALA A 56 -1.18 -8.86 16.07
N GLY A 57 -1.59 -8.81 17.34
CA GLY A 57 -0.67 -8.73 18.48
C GLY A 57 0.10 -7.42 18.56
N PHE A 58 -0.48 -6.31 18.09
CA PHE A 58 0.17 -5.00 18.17
C PHE A 58 0.43 -4.59 19.62
N THR A 59 1.67 -4.17 19.85
CA THR A 59 2.10 -3.52 21.09
C THR A 59 2.65 -2.14 20.78
N TYR A 60 2.55 -1.23 21.74
CA TYR A 60 2.90 0.18 21.53
C TYR A 60 3.84 0.70 22.62
N ASP A 61 4.71 1.64 22.27
CA ASP A 61 5.45 2.43 23.27
C ASP A 61 4.57 3.54 23.89
N GLY A 62 5.14 4.33 24.79
CA GLY A 62 4.44 5.46 25.42
C GLY A 62 4.06 6.59 24.47
N GLY A 63 4.59 6.61 23.24
CA GLY A 63 4.28 7.56 22.18
C GLY A 63 3.32 7.00 21.11
N GLY A 64 2.85 5.76 21.26
CA GLY A 64 1.95 5.11 20.31
C GLY A 64 2.64 4.46 19.11
N ARG A 65 3.97 4.36 19.08
CA ARG A 65 4.70 3.65 18.02
C ARG A 65 4.58 2.14 18.19
N LEU A 66 4.44 1.42 17.08
CA LEU A 66 4.41 -0.05 17.08
C LEU A 66 5.77 -0.62 17.55
N THR A 67 5.73 -1.43 18.60
CA THR A 67 6.91 -2.11 19.17
C THR A 67 6.89 -3.62 18.98
N GLY A 68 5.81 -4.16 18.43
CA GLY A 68 5.62 -5.60 18.27
C GLY A 68 4.30 -5.92 17.56
N GLY A 69 4.16 -7.18 17.16
CA GLY A 69 3.02 -7.68 16.38
C GLY A 69 3.36 -7.83 14.90
N THR A 70 2.33 -8.18 14.12
CA THR A 70 2.41 -8.43 12.68
C THR A 70 1.41 -7.56 11.95
N VAL A 71 1.85 -6.80 10.95
CA VAL A 71 1.00 -6.05 10.03
C VAL A 71 0.55 -6.99 8.92
N THR A 72 -0.76 -7.08 8.71
CA THR A 72 -1.37 -7.97 7.72
C THR A 72 -2.09 -7.24 6.59
N GLY A 73 -2.29 -5.93 6.75
CA GLY A 73 -2.85 -5.11 5.71
C GLY A 73 -2.75 -3.63 6.01
N ILE A 74 -2.76 -2.83 4.96
CA ILE A 74 -2.74 -1.37 5.00
C ILE A 74 -3.85 -0.89 4.09
N ARG A 75 -4.63 0.07 4.54
CA ARG A 75 -5.69 0.67 3.74
C ARG A 75 -5.69 2.18 3.92
N THR A 76 -5.82 2.91 2.82
CA THR A 76 -6.02 4.36 2.83
C THR A 76 -7.46 4.68 2.50
N GLU A 77 -7.98 5.71 3.13
CA GLU A 77 -9.22 6.35 2.72
C GLU A 77 -9.03 7.86 2.55
N ASP A 78 -9.44 8.43 1.42
CA ASP A 78 -9.71 9.86 1.28
C ASP A 78 -11.22 10.08 1.31
N SER A 79 -11.69 10.91 2.24
CA SER A 79 -13.09 11.33 2.29
C SER A 79 -14.08 10.14 2.34
N ALA A 80 -13.65 9.05 3.00
CA ALA A 80 -14.33 7.75 3.13
C ALA A 80 -14.42 6.91 1.84
N LEU A 81 -13.71 7.28 0.78
CA LEU A 81 -13.42 6.41 -0.35
C LEU A 81 -12.10 5.71 -0.09
N ILE A 82 -12.05 4.40 -0.33
CA ILE A 82 -10.79 3.65 -0.27
C ILE A 82 -9.95 4.09 -1.47
N ASP A 83 -8.68 4.45 -1.28
CA ASP A 83 -7.80 4.70 -2.43
C ASP A 83 -6.92 3.49 -2.72
N LEU A 84 -6.43 2.85 -1.66
CA LEU A 84 -5.53 1.72 -1.74
C LEU A 84 -5.81 0.74 -0.60
N GLU A 85 -5.85 -0.54 -0.90
CA GLU A 85 -6.00 -1.63 0.05
C GLU A 85 -4.95 -2.72 -0.24
N LEU A 86 -4.18 -3.04 0.79
CA LEU A 86 -3.18 -4.10 0.81
C LEU A 86 -3.63 -5.15 1.82
N THR A 87 -3.71 -6.41 1.40
CA THR A 87 -4.12 -7.53 2.28
C THR A 87 -3.28 -8.77 2.06
N GLY A 88 -3.25 -9.66 3.07
CA GLY A 88 -2.52 -10.94 2.97
C GLY A 88 -1.05 -10.86 3.36
N GLY A 89 -0.58 -9.68 3.77
CA GLY A 89 0.76 -9.48 4.29
C GLY A 89 1.01 -10.13 5.65
N ALA A 90 2.29 -10.23 6.03
CA ALA A 90 2.76 -10.65 7.34
C ALA A 90 4.11 -9.97 7.64
N TYR A 91 4.07 -8.65 7.80
CA TYR A 91 5.25 -7.83 8.04
C TYR A 91 5.45 -7.60 9.53
N ALA A 92 6.69 -7.63 10.00
CA ALA A 92 6.98 -7.27 11.39
C ALA A 92 6.54 -5.82 11.64
N ALA A 93 5.69 -5.60 12.66
CA ALA A 93 5.17 -4.27 12.95
C ALA A 93 6.29 -3.25 13.25
N THR A 94 7.41 -3.71 13.82
CA THR A 94 8.61 -2.90 14.05
C THR A 94 9.34 -2.51 12.77
N ALA A 95 9.29 -3.34 11.72
CA ALA A 95 9.89 -3.00 10.43
C ALA A 95 9.07 -1.92 9.72
N VAL A 96 7.74 -2.07 9.72
CA VAL A 96 6.82 -1.04 9.21
C VAL A 96 6.99 0.26 10.00
N GLN A 97 7.05 0.21 11.33
CA GLN A 97 7.26 1.38 12.18
C GLN A 97 8.57 2.11 11.87
N ALA A 98 9.67 1.38 11.63
CA ALA A 98 10.96 2.00 11.32
C ALA A 98 10.90 2.81 10.01
N LEU A 99 10.17 2.33 9.01
CA LEU A 99 10.00 3.01 7.72
C LEU A 99 9.07 4.22 7.85
N ILE A 100 8.03 4.13 8.69
CA ILE A 100 7.19 5.27 9.04
C ILE A 100 8.01 6.36 9.74
N ASP A 101 8.82 5.99 10.74
CA ASP A 101 9.68 6.93 11.48
C ASP A 101 10.77 7.56 10.60
N ALA A 102 11.23 6.85 9.57
CA ALA A 102 12.19 7.34 8.59
C ALA A 102 11.52 8.19 7.48
N SER A 103 10.18 8.24 7.42
CA SER A 103 9.42 8.81 6.31
C SER A 103 9.86 8.25 4.95
N ASP A 104 10.15 6.94 4.91
CA ASP A 104 10.70 6.25 3.76
C ASP A 104 9.58 5.55 2.98
N ALA A 105 8.93 6.30 2.08
CA ALA A 105 7.86 5.77 1.24
C ALA A 105 8.36 4.64 0.33
N VAL A 106 9.53 4.81 -0.28
CA VAL A 106 10.11 3.81 -1.17
C VAL A 106 10.48 2.54 -0.40
N GLY A 107 11.08 2.68 0.78
CA GLY A 107 11.40 1.55 1.65
C GLY A 107 10.15 0.83 2.14
N LEU A 108 9.07 1.55 2.45
CA LEU A 108 7.79 0.94 2.79
C LEU A 108 7.19 0.16 1.62
N LEU A 109 7.17 0.76 0.42
CA LEU A 109 6.72 0.08 -0.80
C LEU A 109 7.56 -1.19 -1.06
N THR A 110 8.88 -1.08 -0.95
CA THR A 110 9.82 -2.20 -1.14
C THR A 110 9.61 -3.32 -0.11
N LEU A 111 9.34 -2.97 1.15
CA LEU A 111 9.03 -3.97 2.17
C LEU A 111 7.74 -4.71 1.81
N LEU A 112 6.71 -3.97 1.42
CA LEU A 112 5.38 -4.50 1.16
C LEU A 112 5.37 -5.39 -0.08
N LEU A 113 6.03 -4.97 -1.16
CA LEU A 113 6.04 -5.65 -2.45
C LEU A 113 7.30 -6.49 -2.68
N SER A 114 7.78 -7.18 -1.63
CA SER A 114 8.96 -8.06 -1.74
C SER A 114 8.59 -9.53 -1.98
N GLY A 115 7.32 -9.79 -2.27
CA GLY A 115 6.71 -11.12 -2.30
C GLY A 115 6.21 -11.51 -3.69
N ASP A 116 5.44 -12.59 -3.75
CA ASP A 116 4.78 -12.98 -5.00
C ASP A 116 3.40 -12.31 -5.00
N ASP A 117 3.32 -11.09 -5.52
CA ASP A 117 2.22 -10.18 -5.24
C ASP A 117 1.20 -10.17 -6.38
N THR A 118 -0.04 -9.83 -6.03
CA THR A 118 -1.13 -9.62 -6.99
C THR A 118 -1.55 -8.18 -6.90
N ILE A 119 -1.37 -7.45 -8.00
CA ILE A 119 -1.60 -6.01 -8.07
C ILE A 119 -2.66 -5.76 -9.14
N ILE A 120 -3.77 -5.16 -8.72
CA ILE A 120 -4.95 -4.94 -9.56
C ILE A 120 -5.25 -3.45 -9.57
N GLY A 121 -5.16 -2.86 -10.76
CA GLY A 121 -5.56 -1.50 -11.11
C GLY A 121 -7.07 -1.27 -11.07
N GLY A 122 -7.46 -0.08 -11.52
CA GLY A 122 -8.83 0.39 -11.64
C GLY A 122 -9.27 0.55 -13.09
N SER A 123 -10.07 1.59 -13.33
CA SER A 123 -10.59 1.95 -14.66
C SER A 123 -9.93 3.22 -15.22
N PHE A 124 -8.86 3.68 -14.55
CA PHE A 124 -8.09 4.87 -14.88
C PHE A 124 -6.61 4.50 -15.10
N ASP A 125 -5.78 5.50 -15.39
CA ASP A 125 -4.40 5.26 -15.81
C ASP A 125 -3.53 4.92 -14.59
N ASP A 126 -3.27 3.64 -14.38
CA ASP A 126 -2.56 3.16 -13.19
C ASP A 126 -1.05 3.06 -13.39
N TYR A 127 -0.30 3.16 -12.29
CA TYR A 127 1.13 2.83 -12.23
C TYR A 127 1.35 1.68 -11.26
N LEU A 128 1.59 0.49 -11.79
CA LEU A 128 1.71 -0.75 -11.02
C LEU A 128 3.15 -1.26 -11.07
N VAL A 129 3.74 -1.59 -9.91
CA VAL A 129 5.10 -2.16 -9.81
C VAL A 129 5.11 -3.40 -8.93
N GLY A 130 5.68 -4.52 -9.42
CA GLY A 130 5.81 -5.79 -8.69
C GLY A 130 7.04 -5.86 -7.77
N LEU A 131 8.16 -5.30 -8.20
CA LEU A 131 9.47 -5.33 -7.54
C LEU A 131 10.10 -6.73 -7.51
N ASP A 132 10.22 -7.37 -6.35
CA ASP A 132 10.90 -8.67 -6.21
C ASP A 132 9.83 -9.74 -6.01
N GLY A 133 9.63 -10.64 -6.97
CA GLY A 133 8.52 -11.58 -6.83
C GLY A 133 8.25 -12.40 -8.06
N PHE A 134 7.38 -13.40 -8.00
CA PHE A 134 6.60 -13.80 -9.17
C PHE A 134 5.26 -13.08 -9.11
N ASP A 135 5.19 -11.91 -9.73
CA ASP A 135 4.06 -11.01 -9.56
C ASP A 135 2.97 -11.22 -10.63
N GLN A 136 1.76 -10.82 -10.30
CA GLN A 136 0.64 -10.75 -11.23
C GLN A 136 0.10 -9.32 -11.24
N LEU A 137 0.30 -8.61 -12.36
CA LEU A 137 -0.12 -7.22 -12.54
C LEU A 137 -1.28 -7.15 -13.53
N PHE A 138 -2.39 -6.55 -13.11
CA PHE A 138 -3.61 -6.35 -13.89
C PHE A 138 -3.92 -4.86 -13.94
N GLY A 139 -3.88 -4.22 -15.12
CA GLY A 139 -4.23 -2.79 -15.27
C GLY A 139 -5.74 -2.52 -15.36
N ASP A 140 -6.50 -3.52 -15.83
CA ASP A 140 -7.94 -3.46 -16.05
C ASP A 140 -8.38 -2.45 -17.12
N GLY A 141 -8.50 -1.16 -16.84
CA GLY A 141 -8.84 -0.17 -17.87
C GLY A 141 -8.17 1.16 -17.60
N GLY A 142 -7.86 1.91 -18.66
CA GLY A 142 -6.94 3.04 -18.55
C GLY A 142 -5.71 2.80 -19.44
N ALA A 143 -4.85 3.79 -19.58
CA ALA A 143 -3.54 3.65 -20.21
C ALA A 143 -2.48 3.41 -19.13
N ASP A 144 -2.27 2.14 -18.80
CA ASP A 144 -1.54 1.76 -17.59
C ASP A 144 -0.04 1.62 -17.82
N THR A 145 0.74 1.78 -16.76
CA THR A 145 2.17 1.41 -16.69
C THR A 145 2.35 0.24 -15.73
N LEU A 146 2.76 -0.92 -16.24
CA LEU A 146 2.98 -2.14 -15.46
C LEU A 146 4.47 -2.50 -15.49
N ILE A 147 5.09 -2.59 -14.33
CA ILE A 147 6.52 -2.91 -14.17
C ILE A 147 6.65 -4.15 -13.28
N GLY A 148 7.09 -5.28 -13.84
CA GLY A 148 7.24 -6.53 -13.09
C GLY A 148 8.36 -6.45 -12.06
N GLY A 149 9.58 -6.14 -12.54
CA GLY A 149 10.76 -6.10 -11.70
C GLY A 149 11.60 -7.36 -11.89
N ALA A 150 11.96 -8.05 -10.81
CA ALA A 150 12.79 -9.24 -10.86
C ALA A 150 11.94 -10.51 -11.05
N GLN A 151 12.54 -11.51 -11.68
CA GLN A 151 11.95 -12.83 -11.98
C GLN A 151 10.99 -12.81 -13.19
N SER A 152 9.91 -13.59 -13.17
CA SER A 152 9.07 -13.78 -14.36
C SER A 152 7.62 -13.56 -14.01
N ASP A 153 7.15 -12.37 -14.36
CA ASP A 153 5.85 -11.88 -13.93
C ASP A 153 4.75 -12.17 -14.96
N TYR A 154 3.52 -12.12 -14.49
CA TYR A 154 2.32 -12.18 -15.31
C TYR A 154 1.72 -10.79 -15.45
N PHE A 155 1.39 -10.41 -16.68
CA PHE A 155 0.79 -9.12 -16.98
C PHE A 155 -0.52 -9.26 -17.74
N ARG A 156 -1.48 -8.42 -17.38
CA ARG A 156 -2.69 -8.16 -18.17
C ARG A 156 -2.98 -6.66 -18.12
N GLY A 157 -2.55 -5.94 -19.16
CA GLY A 157 -2.80 -4.49 -19.29
C GLY A 157 -4.29 -4.17 -19.22
N GLY A 158 -5.07 -4.59 -20.21
CA GLY A 158 -6.52 -4.48 -20.16
C GLY A 158 -7.04 -3.59 -21.27
N ALA A 159 -7.91 -2.65 -20.94
CA ALA A 159 -8.51 -1.73 -21.90
C ALA A 159 -7.77 -0.39 -21.92
N GLY A 160 -6.92 -0.18 -22.92
CA GLY A 160 -6.28 1.10 -23.20
C GLY A 160 -4.95 0.91 -23.90
N ALA A 161 -4.07 1.90 -23.79
CA ALA A 161 -2.76 1.88 -24.41
C ALA A 161 -1.68 1.68 -23.34
N ASP A 162 -1.45 0.42 -22.99
CA ASP A 162 -0.65 0.05 -21.83
C ASP A 162 0.85 -0.04 -22.16
N SER A 163 1.68 0.32 -21.19
CA SER A 163 3.13 0.13 -21.21
C SER A 163 3.51 -0.97 -20.23
N ILE A 164 4.15 -2.04 -20.71
CA ILE A 164 4.55 -3.18 -19.90
C ILE A 164 6.08 -3.34 -19.98
N ASP A 165 6.73 -3.35 -18.81
CA ASP A 165 8.14 -3.68 -18.59
C ASP A 165 8.22 -4.85 -17.60
N GLY A 166 9.05 -5.85 -17.87
CA GLY A 166 9.07 -7.08 -17.05
C GLY A 166 10.28 -7.94 -17.27
#